data_AF-A0A9P7KJ04-F1
#
_entry.id   AF-A0A9P7KJ04-F1
#
_cell.length_a   1.000
_cell.length_b   1.000
_cell.length_c   1.000
_cell.angle_alpha   90.00
_cell.angle_beta   90.00
_cell.angle_gamma   90.00
#
_symmetry.space_group_name_H-M   'P 1'
#
loop_
_entity.id
_entity.type
_entity.pdbx_description
1 polymer ?
#
loop_
_entity_poly.entity_id
_entity_poly.type
_entity_poly.pdbx_seq_one_letter_code
_entity_poly.pdbx_strand_id
1 'polypeptide(L)'
;MFTLRRLQAMVLGHELDPDNIRAQLEASNVPVTTADCRNCSDPCEEGHESYPGRFDVDRETQMLGSIKPYRRQVIISTGKSDWDREVTDTKGSLAAYLLSAQNRSSFPIAEPTPPTTPAQTVRPVAGVFSSSDSTKISILNGSHNTMSEDLDQETVLVFPDYTLVADVPRTREGAQGLWETAVDPSVQRGDAVLEKTPFKTWVLPYSCVILLCSHKRRDGRCGISAPKLEQAFVHSLQENGWAADTHLECHCLMGRPLEEFQGTPEETKQHIEKELREVTSTRGIV
;
A
#
# COMPACT_ATOMS: atom_id res chain seq x y z
N MET A 1 22.00 18.81 -12.01
CA MET A 1 20.58 18.90 -11.62
C MET A 1 20.37 18.96 -10.10
N PHE A 2 21.21 18.33 -9.28
CA PHE A 2 21.10 18.35 -7.81
C PHE A 2 21.28 19.74 -7.17
N THR A 3 22.16 20.57 -7.73
CA THR A 3 22.43 21.94 -7.24
C THR A 3 21.25 22.90 -7.35
N LEU A 4 20.42 22.76 -8.39
CA LEU A 4 19.22 23.59 -8.59
C LEU A 4 18.11 23.26 -7.56
N ARG A 5 17.92 21.98 -7.22
CA ARG A 5 16.94 21.56 -6.21
C ARG A 5 17.37 21.95 -4.79
N ARG A 6 18.67 21.90 -4.50
CA ARG A 6 19.23 22.34 -3.21
C ARG A 6 19.04 23.85 -2.97
N LEU A 7 19.23 24.66 -4.01
CA LEU A 7 18.90 26.09 -3.98
C LEU A 7 17.40 26.33 -3.75
N GLN A 8 16.54 25.54 -4.39
CA GLN A 8 15.08 25.67 -4.21
C GLN A 8 14.64 25.32 -2.77
N ALA A 9 15.24 24.31 -2.15
CA ALA A 9 14.99 23.95 -0.74
C ALA A 9 15.50 25.01 0.24
N MET A 10 16.67 25.62 -0.02
CA MET A 10 17.21 26.73 0.77
C MET A 10 16.37 28.02 0.64
N VAL A 11 15.88 28.33 -0.57
CA VAL A 11 15.05 29.52 -0.83
C VAL A 11 13.63 29.39 -0.21
N LEU A 12 13.12 28.17 -0.04
CA LEU A 12 11.84 27.90 0.60
C LEU A 12 11.90 27.79 2.13
N GLY A 13 13.06 28.03 2.76
CA GLY A 13 13.18 28.10 4.22
C GLY A 13 12.96 26.78 4.97
N HIS A 14 13.08 25.64 4.30
CA HIS A 14 12.99 24.31 4.90
C HIS A 14 14.34 23.88 5.51
N GLU A 15 14.91 24.64 6.43
CA GLU A 15 15.72 24.00 7.47
C GLU A 15 14.75 23.23 8.36
N LEU A 16 14.54 21.98 7.97
CA LEU A 16 13.65 21.06 8.64
C LEU A 16 14.31 20.66 9.96
N ASP A 17 13.95 21.38 11.02
CA ASP A 17 14.26 20.99 12.40
C ASP A 17 13.67 19.59 12.66
N PRO A 18 14.50 18.54 12.82
CA PRO A 18 14.03 17.17 12.96
C PRO A 18 13.14 16.98 14.19
N ASP A 19 13.38 17.73 15.26
CA ASP A 19 12.61 17.61 16.50
C ASP A 19 11.21 18.22 16.33
N ASN A 20 11.10 19.34 15.61
CA ASN A 20 9.82 19.93 15.25
C ASN A 20 9.01 19.02 14.31
N ILE A 21 9.65 18.42 13.29
CA ILE A 21 8.99 17.43 12.43
C ILE A 21 8.49 16.25 13.26
N ARG A 22 9.32 15.73 14.16
CA ARG A 22 8.96 14.61 15.03
C ARG A 22 7.72 14.95 15.87
N ALA A 23 7.72 16.10 16.54
CA ALA A 23 6.59 16.56 17.33
C ALA A 23 5.30 16.71 16.49
N GLN A 24 5.42 17.19 15.25
CA GLN A 24 4.29 17.29 14.32
C GLN A 24 3.74 15.92 13.89
N LEU A 25 4.63 14.97 13.59
CA LEU A 25 4.26 13.59 13.22
C LEU A 25 3.60 12.87 14.41
N GLU A 26 4.15 12.97 15.61
CA GLU A 26 3.57 12.43 16.85
C GLU A 26 2.18 13.00 17.12
N ALA A 27 2.03 14.33 16.99
CA ALA A 27 0.73 15.00 17.13
C ALA A 27 -0.29 14.55 16.08
N SER A 28 0.17 13.95 14.98
CA SER A 28 -0.66 13.37 13.91
C SER A 28 -0.83 11.86 14.03
N ASN A 29 -0.44 11.25 15.17
CA ASN A 29 -0.46 9.80 15.41
C ASN A 29 0.40 8.98 14.43
N VAL A 30 1.42 9.60 13.83
CA VAL A 30 2.40 8.87 13.03
C VAL A 30 3.47 8.33 13.98
N PRO A 31 3.70 7.00 14.02
CA PRO A 31 4.77 6.43 14.83
C PRO A 31 6.13 6.97 14.38
N VAL A 32 6.91 7.46 15.32
CA VAL A 32 8.29 7.91 15.11
C VAL A 32 9.20 7.19 16.10
N THR A 33 10.46 7.02 15.71
CA THR A 33 11.48 6.44 16.59
C THR A 33 12.67 7.38 16.67
N THR A 34 13.26 7.46 17.86
CA THR A 34 14.55 8.12 18.10
C THR A 34 15.71 7.12 18.11
N ALA A 35 15.43 5.84 17.90
CA ALA A 35 16.47 4.83 17.76
C ALA A 35 17.38 5.23 16.60
N ASP A 36 18.68 5.29 16.86
CA ASP A 36 19.66 5.51 15.80
C ASP A 36 19.58 4.31 14.84
N CYS A 37 19.65 4.54 13.52
CA CYS A 37 19.73 3.43 12.57
C CYS A 37 21.06 2.66 12.70
N ARG A 38 22.02 3.21 13.46
CA ARG A 38 23.36 2.69 13.70
C ARG A 38 23.47 1.69 14.86
N ASN A 39 22.44 0.89 15.11
CA ASN A 39 22.63 -0.29 15.96
C ASN A 39 23.57 -1.33 15.31
N CYS A 40 23.89 -1.16 14.03
CA CYS A 40 24.91 -1.92 13.33
C CYS A 40 26.26 -1.18 13.30
N SER A 41 27.35 -1.96 13.34
CA SER A 41 28.71 -1.50 13.03
C SER A 41 28.76 -0.75 11.70
N ASP A 42 29.71 0.19 11.52
CA ASP A 42 29.98 0.84 10.23
C ASP A 42 31.40 0.46 9.75
N PRO A 43 31.55 -0.44 8.76
CA PRO A 43 30.49 -1.09 7.98
C PRO A 43 29.77 -2.21 8.75
N CYS A 44 28.49 -2.42 8.42
CA CYS A 44 27.71 -3.54 8.94
C CYS A 44 28.02 -4.77 8.10
N GLU A 45 28.86 -5.66 8.64
CA GLU A 45 29.29 -6.88 7.96
C GLU A 45 28.43 -8.11 8.31
N GLU A 46 27.50 -7.98 9.26
CA GLU A 46 26.67 -9.09 9.73
C GLU A 46 25.30 -9.10 9.03
N GLY A 47 25.00 -10.18 8.32
CA GLY A 47 23.64 -10.49 7.85
C GLY A 47 23.13 -9.67 6.66
N HIS A 48 23.97 -8.89 5.97
CA HIS A 48 23.55 -8.06 4.84
C HIS A 48 24.39 -8.34 3.59
N GLU A 49 23.73 -8.65 2.47
CA GLU A 49 24.44 -8.76 1.21
C GLU A 49 24.90 -7.39 0.71
N SER A 50 26.17 -7.27 0.35
CA SER A 50 26.69 -6.03 -0.22
C SER A 50 26.03 -5.70 -1.57
N TYR A 51 25.82 -4.41 -1.81
CA TYR A 51 25.42 -3.92 -3.13
C TYR A 51 26.58 -3.99 -4.14
N PRO A 52 26.30 -4.08 -5.46
CA PRO A 52 27.33 -3.96 -6.48
C PRO A 52 28.12 -2.64 -6.35
N GLY A 53 29.42 -2.64 -6.63
CA GLY A 53 30.29 -1.47 -6.36
C GLY A 53 29.95 -0.15 -7.08
N ARG A 54 29.05 -0.15 -8.06
CA ARG A 54 28.52 1.07 -8.73
C ARG A 54 27.08 1.41 -8.35
N PHE A 55 26.50 0.69 -7.40
CA PHE A 55 25.16 0.95 -6.93
C PHE A 55 25.16 2.24 -6.10
N ASP A 56 24.33 3.19 -6.50
CA ASP A 56 24.20 4.47 -5.83
C ASP A 56 22.74 4.93 -5.82
N VAL A 57 22.35 5.60 -4.76
CA VAL A 57 20.99 6.10 -4.52
C VAL A 57 21.06 7.54 -4.03
N ASP A 58 20.03 8.32 -4.35
CA ASP A 58 19.92 9.69 -3.86
C ASP A 58 19.67 9.67 -2.35
N ARG A 59 20.64 10.18 -1.57
CA ARG A 59 20.56 10.31 -0.11
C ARG A 59 20.38 11.76 0.35
N GLU A 60 20.24 12.71 -0.58
CA GLU A 60 20.21 14.13 -0.28
C GLU A 60 18.83 14.76 -0.52
N THR A 61 18.05 14.25 -1.47
CA THR A 61 16.73 14.82 -1.77
C THR A 61 15.75 14.59 -0.62
N GLN A 62 15.07 15.66 -0.19
CA GLN A 62 14.00 15.58 0.80
C GLN A 62 12.81 14.75 0.26
N MET A 63 12.46 13.69 0.99
CA MET A 63 11.36 12.79 0.65
C MET A 63 10.06 13.14 1.37
N LEU A 64 10.11 13.77 2.54
CA LEU A 64 8.92 14.14 3.32
C LEU A 64 8.02 15.08 2.50
N GLY A 65 6.76 14.68 2.30
CA GLY A 65 5.81 15.43 1.48
C GLY A 65 5.97 15.33 -0.04
N SER A 66 6.89 14.50 -0.54
CA SER A 66 7.11 14.32 -1.99
C SER A 66 6.02 13.50 -2.69
N ILE A 67 5.29 12.67 -1.95
CA ILE A 67 4.24 11.80 -2.47
C ILE A 67 2.91 12.54 -2.52
N LYS A 68 2.23 12.46 -3.68
CA LYS A 68 0.88 13.01 -3.84
C LYS A 68 -0.15 12.14 -3.12
N PRO A 69 -1.11 12.74 -2.40
CA PRO A 69 -2.21 12.02 -1.76
C PRO A 69 -3.02 11.14 -2.73
N TYR A 70 -3.45 9.98 -2.26
CA TYR A 70 -4.34 9.08 -2.98
C TYR A 70 -5.41 8.54 -2.04
N ARG A 71 -6.59 8.25 -2.61
CA ARG A 71 -7.75 7.70 -1.90
C ARG A 71 -7.57 6.24 -1.57
N ARG A 72 -7.15 5.47 -2.57
CA ARG A 72 -6.86 4.04 -2.45
C ARG A 72 -5.58 3.69 -3.16
N GLN A 73 -4.94 2.66 -2.66
CA GLN A 73 -3.86 1.96 -3.35
C GLN A 73 -4.30 0.52 -3.59
N VAL A 74 -4.14 0.08 -4.83
CA VAL A 74 -4.52 -1.24 -5.31
C VAL A 74 -3.26 -1.95 -5.76
N ILE A 75 -3.07 -3.18 -5.30
CA ILE A 75 -1.93 -4.02 -5.65
C ILE A 75 -2.45 -5.31 -6.27
N ILE A 76 -2.13 -5.53 -7.53
CA ILE A 76 -2.57 -6.69 -8.30
C ILE A 76 -1.48 -7.76 -8.24
N SER A 77 -1.79 -8.93 -7.70
CA SER A 77 -0.86 -10.05 -7.55
C SER A 77 -0.68 -10.76 -8.89
N THR A 78 0.38 -10.38 -9.62
CA THR A 78 0.60 -10.87 -10.99
C THR A 78 1.57 -12.04 -11.09
N GLY A 79 2.28 -12.38 -10.00
CA GLY A 79 3.37 -13.37 -10.00
C GLY A 79 4.59 -12.98 -10.84
N LYS A 80 4.63 -11.76 -11.39
CA LYS A 80 5.71 -11.27 -12.25
C LYS A 80 6.68 -10.40 -11.45
N SER A 81 7.93 -10.33 -11.88
CA SER A 81 8.96 -9.48 -11.26
C SER A 81 9.25 -8.18 -12.04
N ASP A 82 8.67 -8.01 -13.22
CA ASP A 82 8.90 -6.85 -14.08
C ASP A 82 7.70 -6.60 -15.01
N TRP A 83 7.47 -5.33 -15.34
CA TRP A 83 6.33 -4.85 -16.15
C TRP A 83 6.78 -3.74 -17.10
N ASP A 84 5.88 -3.25 -17.95
CA ASP A 84 6.10 -1.99 -18.66
C ASP A 84 6.33 -0.86 -17.66
N ARG A 85 6.99 0.23 -18.10
CA ARG A 85 7.40 1.34 -17.20
C ARG A 85 6.25 1.86 -16.34
N GLU A 86 5.06 1.97 -16.92
CA GLU A 86 3.81 2.15 -16.19
C GLU A 86 3.00 0.85 -16.30
N VAL A 87 2.57 0.30 -15.17
CA VAL A 87 1.90 -1.02 -15.12
C VAL A 87 0.58 -1.04 -15.88
N THR A 88 -0.06 0.12 -16.03
CA THR A 88 -1.33 0.30 -16.75
C THR A 88 -1.15 0.32 -18.28
N ASP A 89 0.07 0.43 -18.78
CA ASP A 89 0.34 0.42 -20.23
C ASP A 89 0.37 -1.01 -20.80
N THR A 90 0.51 -2.02 -19.93
CA THR A 90 0.52 -3.42 -20.32
C THR A 90 -0.87 -3.83 -20.82
N LYS A 91 -1.03 -3.92 -22.14
CA LYS A 91 -2.30 -4.27 -22.80
C LYS A 91 -2.79 -5.64 -22.34
N GLY A 92 -4.11 -5.71 -22.07
CA GLY A 92 -4.74 -6.95 -21.63
C GLY A 92 -4.50 -7.29 -20.15
N SER A 93 -3.76 -6.46 -19.40
CA SER A 93 -3.63 -6.63 -17.95
C SER A 93 -4.86 -6.10 -17.20
N LEU A 94 -5.11 -6.63 -16.00
CA LEU A 94 -6.13 -6.09 -15.11
C LEU A 94 -5.83 -4.64 -14.74
N ALA A 95 -4.56 -4.25 -14.58
CA ALA A 95 -4.16 -2.86 -14.33
C ALA A 95 -4.65 -1.90 -15.43
N ALA A 96 -4.49 -2.28 -16.70
CA ALA A 96 -4.97 -1.49 -17.83
C ALA A 96 -6.51 -1.42 -17.88
N TYR A 97 -7.19 -2.52 -17.56
CA TYR A 97 -8.65 -2.55 -17.50
C TYR A 97 -9.20 -1.76 -16.31
N LEU A 98 -8.54 -1.79 -15.16
CA LEU A 98 -8.94 -1.05 -13.97
C LEU A 98 -8.75 0.46 -14.16
N LEU A 99 -7.66 0.89 -14.81
CA LEU A 99 -7.51 2.29 -15.22
C LEU A 99 -8.64 2.71 -16.18
N SER A 100 -9.06 1.82 -17.08
CA SER A 100 -10.17 2.08 -17.99
C SER A 100 -11.50 2.21 -17.25
N ALA A 101 -11.74 1.41 -16.20
CA ALA A 101 -12.90 1.51 -15.33
C ALA A 101 -12.89 2.85 -14.56
N GLN A 102 -11.76 3.20 -13.95
CA GLN A 102 -11.57 4.49 -13.26
C GLN A 102 -11.91 5.68 -14.15
N ASN A 103 -11.43 5.68 -15.40
CA ASN A 103 -11.66 6.80 -16.33
C ASN A 103 -13.12 6.92 -16.78
N ARG A 104 -13.92 5.83 -16.71
CA ARG A 104 -15.36 5.86 -17.02
C ARG A 104 -16.17 6.36 -15.84
N SER A 105 -15.75 6.01 -14.64
CA SER A 105 -16.34 6.44 -13.38
C SER A 105 -16.00 7.91 -13.11
N SER A 106 -16.75 8.82 -13.75
CA SER A 106 -16.62 10.25 -13.54
C SER A 106 -17.14 10.59 -12.15
N PHE A 107 -16.26 10.82 -11.17
CA PHE A 107 -16.68 11.47 -9.93
C PHE A 107 -17.04 12.93 -10.23
N PRO A 108 -18.22 13.42 -9.82
CA PRO A 108 -18.31 14.82 -9.47
C PRO A 108 -17.30 15.02 -8.33
N ILE A 109 -16.32 15.91 -8.54
CA ILE A 109 -15.45 16.38 -7.46
C ILE A 109 -16.39 16.96 -6.42
N ALA A 110 -16.62 16.24 -5.32
CA ALA A 110 -17.36 16.80 -4.20
C ALA A 110 -16.55 18.02 -3.73
N GLU A 111 -17.17 19.20 -3.77
CA GLU A 111 -16.57 20.38 -3.15
C GLU A 111 -16.24 20.03 -1.69
N PRO A 112 -15.04 20.38 -1.20
CA PRO A 112 -14.66 20.06 0.17
C PRO A 112 -15.70 20.65 1.11
N THR A 113 -16.45 19.77 1.79
CA THR A 113 -17.45 20.18 2.76
C THR A 113 -16.71 20.85 3.91
N PRO A 114 -17.00 22.12 4.26
CA PRO A 114 -16.31 22.77 5.36
C PRO A 114 -16.56 21.97 6.65
N PRO A 115 -15.52 21.73 7.47
CA PRO A 115 -15.66 20.93 8.68
C PRO A 115 -16.69 21.60 9.61
N THR A 116 -17.77 20.88 9.94
CA THR A 116 -18.86 21.35 10.81
C THR A 116 -18.49 21.27 12.30
N THR A 117 -17.22 21.01 12.62
CA THR A 117 -16.73 20.90 13.99
C THR A 117 -15.45 21.73 14.10
N PRO A 118 -15.24 22.51 15.19
CA PRO A 118 -13.94 23.12 15.45
C PRO A 118 -12.94 22.00 15.78
N ALA A 119 -12.42 21.34 14.74
CA ALA A 119 -11.31 20.42 14.87
C ALA A 119 -10.12 21.23 15.37
N GLN A 120 -9.48 20.75 16.44
CA GLN A 120 -8.19 21.27 16.88
C GLN A 120 -7.29 21.32 15.64
N THR A 121 -6.92 22.53 15.22
CA THR A 121 -6.16 22.75 14.00
C THR A 121 -4.73 22.28 14.21
N VAL A 122 -4.51 20.98 14.17
CA VAL A 122 -3.19 20.42 13.91
C VAL A 122 -2.79 20.95 12.54
N ARG A 123 -1.68 21.68 12.48
CA ARG A 123 -1.18 22.21 11.20
C ARG A 123 -0.95 21.02 10.26
N PRO A 124 -1.30 21.14 8.96
CA PRO A 124 -1.08 20.05 8.01
C PRO A 124 0.40 19.70 7.97
N VAL A 125 0.72 18.45 8.29
CA VAL A 125 2.10 17.94 8.26
C VAL A 125 2.42 17.47 6.85
N ALA A 126 3.57 17.90 6.32
CA ALA A 126 3.97 17.53 4.96
C ALA A 126 4.03 16.00 4.80
N GLY A 127 3.28 15.46 3.84
CA GLY A 127 3.25 14.02 3.55
C GLY A 127 2.29 13.20 4.41
N VAL A 128 1.58 13.81 5.36
CA VAL A 128 0.48 13.18 6.09
C VAL A 128 -0.83 13.67 5.49
N PHE A 129 -1.67 12.76 5.03
CA PHE A 129 -2.95 13.06 4.39
C PHE A 129 -4.01 12.06 4.81
N SER A 130 -5.26 12.51 4.88
CA SER A 130 -6.39 11.60 4.95
C SER A 130 -6.65 11.02 3.57
N SER A 131 -7.05 9.76 3.51
CA SER A 131 -7.45 9.15 2.23
C SER A 131 -8.59 9.93 1.55
N SER A 132 -9.47 10.58 2.33
CA SER A 132 -10.55 11.42 1.82
C SER A 132 -10.10 12.69 1.09
N ASP A 133 -8.84 13.09 1.24
CA ASP A 133 -8.31 14.34 0.67
C ASP A 133 -8.00 14.24 -0.83
N SER A 134 -8.18 13.05 -1.40
CA SER A 134 -7.92 12.75 -2.80
C SER A 134 -9.00 11.82 -3.35
N THR A 135 -9.19 11.86 -4.66
CA THR A 135 -9.96 10.85 -5.42
C THR A 135 -9.05 9.94 -6.23
N LYS A 136 -7.73 10.20 -6.21
CA LYS A 136 -6.75 9.46 -7.00
C LYS A 136 -6.65 8.02 -6.50
N ILE A 137 -6.69 7.07 -7.43
CA ILE A 137 -6.37 5.66 -7.17
C ILE A 137 -4.94 5.39 -7.63
N SER A 138 -4.15 4.73 -6.79
CA SER A 138 -2.82 4.24 -7.14
C SER A 138 -2.92 2.78 -7.55
N ILE A 139 -2.79 2.49 -8.85
CA ILE A 139 -2.81 1.12 -9.39
C ILE A 139 -1.37 0.61 -9.50
N LEU A 140 -1.06 -0.48 -8.82
CA LEU A 140 0.24 -1.12 -8.78
C LEU A 140 0.11 -2.61 -9.09
N ASN A 141 1.20 -3.20 -9.57
CA ASN A 141 1.34 -4.66 -9.64
C ASN A 141 2.31 -5.12 -8.56
N GLY A 142 2.04 -6.30 -8.02
CA GLY A 142 2.88 -7.02 -7.08
C GLY A 142 3.44 -8.29 -7.69
N SER A 143 4.60 -8.70 -7.17
CA SER A 143 5.28 -9.94 -7.54
C SER A 143 4.75 -11.18 -6.82
N HIS A 144 3.87 -11.00 -5.84
CA HIS A 144 3.15 -12.09 -5.18
C HIS A 144 2.33 -12.88 -6.21
N ASN A 145 2.28 -14.18 -6.01
CA ASN A 145 1.41 -15.05 -6.79
C ASN A 145 -0.05 -14.74 -6.46
N THR A 146 -0.91 -14.87 -7.47
CA THR A 146 -2.34 -14.90 -7.24
C THR A 146 -2.69 -16.11 -6.36
N MET A 147 -3.70 -15.95 -5.51
CA MET A 147 -4.31 -17.05 -4.75
C MET A 147 -5.35 -17.80 -5.58
N SER A 148 -5.73 -17.27 -6.74
CA SER A 148 -6.69 -17.89 -7.65
C SER A 148 -6.08 -19.11 -8.34
N GLU A 149 -6.90 -20.17 -8.48
CA GLU A 149 -6.50 -21.39 -9.18
C GLU A 149 -6.47 -21.19 -10.71
N ASP A 150 -7.30 -20.26 -11.22
CA ASP A 150 -7.36 -19.91 -12.63
C ASP A 150 -6.27 -18.89 -13.01
N LEU A 151 -5.52 -19.19 -14.07
CA LEU A 151 -4.43 -18.36 -14.59
C LEU A 151 -4.89 -17.02 -15.18
N ASP A 152 -6.17 -16.94 -15.54
CA ASP A 152 -6.81 -15.73 -16.05
C ASP A 152 -7.48 -14.91 -14.93
N GLN A 153 -7.26 -15.28 -13.66
CA GLN A 153 -7.74 -14.56 -12.50
C GLN A 153 -6.59 -14.08 -11.62
N GLU A 154 -6.81 -12.94 -10.96
CA GLU A 154 -5.81 -12.27 -10.13
C GLU A 154 -6.38 -11.95 -8.75
N THR A 155 -5.50 -11.98 -7.75
CA THR A 155 -5.79 -11.51 -6.39
C THR A 155 -5.40 -10.06 -6.25
N VAL A 156 -6.25 -9.24 -5.64
CA VAL A 156 -6.08 -7.80 -5.53
C VAL A 156 -6.14 -7.37 -4.06
N LEU A 157 -5.13 -6.62 -3.62
CA LEU A 157 -5.10 -6.00 -2.30
C LEU A 157 -5.55 -4.55 -2.40
N VAL A 158 -6.42 -4.12 -1.49
CA VAL A 158 -6.98 -2.77 -1.47
C VAL A 158 -6.70 -2.09 -0.14
N PHE A 159 -5.94 -0.99 -0.20
CA PHE A 159 -5.61 -0.14 0.93
C PHE A 159 -6.31 1.22 0.82
N PRO A 160 -6.68 1.86 1.94
CA PRO A 160 -6.35 1.52 3.33
C PRO A 160 -7.31 0.52 3.98
N ASP A 161 -8.14 -0.17 3.20
CA ASP A 161 -9.17 -1.07 3.72
C ASP A 161 -8.67 -2.44 4.17
N TYR A 162 -7.40 -2.77 3.88
CA TYR A 162 -6.81 -4.08 4.18
C TYR A 162 -7.71 -5.20 3.67
N THR A 163 -8.28 -5.01 2.48
CA THR A 163 -9.18 -5.97 1.85
C THR A 163 -8.42 -6.74 0.79
N LEU A 164 -8.52 -8.07 0.86
CA LEU A 164 -8.09 -8.98 -0.20
C LEU A 164 -9.32 -9.36 -1.03
N VAL A 165 -9.22 -9.21 -2.36
CA VAL A 165 -10.23 -9.64 -3.33
C VAL A 165 -9.63 -10.73 -4.20
N ALA A 166 -10.14 -11.95 -4.11
CA ALA A 166 -9.67 -13.06 -4.92
C ALA A 166 -10.54 -13.24 -6.19
N ASP A 167 -10.01 -14.04 -7.12
CA ASP A 167 -10.74 -14.55 -8.28
C ASP A 167 -11.23 -13.47 -9.24
N VAL A 168 -10.48 -12.35 -9.35
CA VAL A 168 -10.81 -11.25 -10.26
C VAL A 168 -10.40 -11.61 -11.68
N PRO A 169 -11.32 -11.79 -12.64
CA PRO A 169 -10.95 -12.10 -14.01
C PRO A 169 -10.18 -10.96 -14.66
N ARG A 170 -9.15 -11.29 -15.44
CA ARG A 170 -8.35 -10.35 -16.23
C ARG A 170 -9.12 -9.91 -17.49
N THR A 171 -10.30 -9.35 -17.29
CA THR A 171 -11.22 -8.85 -18.32
C THR A 171 -11.71 -7.45 -17.98
N ARG A 172 -12.42 -6.80 -18.90
CA ARG A 172 -13.01 -5.48 -18.65
C ARG A 172 -14.13 -5.56 -17.62
N GLU A 173 -14.91 -6.63 -17.69
CA GLU A 173 -16.03 -6.91 -16.81
C GLU A 173 -15.54 -7.23 -15.39
N GLY A 174 -14.47 -8.02 -15.27
CA GLY A 174 -13.81 -8.29 -13.99
C GLY A 174 -13.26 -7.02 -13.34
N ALA A 175 -12.58 -6.16 -14.11
CA ALA A 175 -12.09 -4.87 -13.63
C ALA A 175 -13.21 -3.91 -13.21
N GLN A 176 -14.32 -3.88 -13.97
CA GLN A 176 -15.49 -3.07 -13.64
C GLN A 176 -16.16 -3.57 -12.35
N GLY A 177 -16.35 -4.89 -12.23
CA GLY A 177 -16.86 -5.48 -11.00
C GLY A 177 -15.96 -5.16 -9.81
N LEU A 178 -14.64 -5.31 -9.94
CA LEU A 178 -13.69 -4.96 -8.89
C LEU A 178 -13.78 -3.47 -8.52
N TRP A 179 -13.96 -2.60 -9.51
CA TRP A 179 -14.15 -1.18 -9.30
C TRP A 179 -15.35 -0.90 -8.42
N GLU A 180 -16.52 -1.36 -8.85
CA GLU A 180 -17.81 -1.18 -8.17
C GLU A 180 -17.84 -1.85 -6.79
N THR A 181 -17.08 -2.93 -6.62
CA THR A 181 -17.06 -3.71 -5.39
C THR A 181 -16.08 -3.15 -4.36
N ALA A 182 -14.87 -2.76 -4.74
CA ALA A 182 -13.81 -2.54 -3.74
C ALA A 182 -12.91 -1.33 -4.00
N VAL A 183 -12.90 -0.75 -5.21
CA VAL A 183 -11.94 0.32 -5.55
C VAL A 183 -12.60 1.70 -5.63
N ASP A 184 -13.89 1.78 -5.91
CA ASP A 184 -14.60 3.05 -6.00
C ASP A 184 -14.51 3.82 -4.65
N PRO A 185 -14.02 5.08 -4.63
CA PRO A 185 -14.04 5.96 -3.47
C PRO A 185 -15.36 6.05 -2.69
N SER A 186 -16.50 5.85 -3.37
CA SER A 186 -17.85 5.90 -2.78
C SER A 186 -18.24 4.64 -2.00
N VAL A 187 -17.59 3.51 -2.29
CA VAL A 187 -17.83 2.25 -1.58
C VAL A 187 -17.15 2.31 -0.22
N GLN A 188 -17.87 2.18 0.89
CA GLN A 188 -17.21 2.10 2.20
C GLN A 188 -16.76 0.67 2.49
N ARG A 189 -15.82 0.53 3.44
CA ARG A 189 -15.39 -0.77 3.93
C ARG A 189 -16.60 -1.56 4.44
N GLY A 190 -16.76 -2.78 3.92
CA GLY A 190 -17.87 -3.66 4.27
C GLY A 190 -19.17 -3.41 3.51
N ASP A 191 -19.31 -2.32 2.74
CA ASP A 191 -20.51 -2.09 1.90
C ASP A 191 -20.55 -3.07 0.72
N ALA A 192 -19.39 -3.37 0.15
CA ALA A 192 -19.17 -4.34 -0.92
C ALA A 192 -19.85 -5.70 -0.66
N VAL A 193 -19.70 -6.20 0.57
CA VAL A 193 -20.14 -7.53 1.01
C VAL A 193 -21.67 -7.63 0.99
N LEU A 194 -22.38 -6.51 1.04
CA LEU A 194 -23.84 -6.45 1.19
C LEU A 194 -24.59 -6.84 -0.10
N GLU A 195 -23.96 -6.66 -1.27
CA GLU A 195 -24.65 -6.81 -2.55
C GLU A 195 -24.40 -8.16 -3.26
N LYS A 196 -23.78 -9.15 -2.60
CA LYS A 196 -23.32 -10.41 -3.22
C LYS A 196 -22.46 -10.13 -4.45
N THR A 197 -21.21 -9.78 -4.18
CA THR A 197 -20.21 -9.57 -5.21
C THR A 197 -19.93 -10.89 -5.94
N PRO A 198 -19.49 -10.87 -7.22
CA PRO A 198 -19.04 -12.08 -7.89
C PRO A 198 -17.67 -12.56 -7.39
N PHE A 199 -17.04 -11.82 -6.47
CA PHE A 199 -15.73 -12.12 -5.91
C PHE A 199 -15.86 -12.67 -4.51
N LYS A 200 -14.74 -13.15 -4.00
CA LYS A 200 -14.60 -13.50 -2.59
C LYS A 200 -13.66 -12.51 -1.94
N THR A 201 -14.05 -11.99 -0.79
CA THR A 201 -13.29 -10.98 -0.07
C THR A 201 -12.94 -11.40 1.35
N TRP A 202 -11.78 -10.95 1.82
CA TRP A 202 -11.31 -11.17 3.18
C TRP A 202 -10.66 -9.92 3.74
N VAL A 203 -10.64 -9.84 5.08
CA VAL A 203 -9.69 -9.00 5.78
C VAL A 203 -8.29 -9.61 5.64
N LEU A 204 -7.32 -8.79 5.26
CA LEU A 204 -5.94 -9.21 5.11
C LEU A 204 -5.36 -9.60 6.50
N PRO A 205 -4.79 -10.81 6.68
CA PRO A 205 -4.45 -11.36 7.99
C PRO A 205 -3.06 -10.91 8.48
N TYR A 206 -2.59 -9.74 8.04
CA TYR A 206 -1.27 -9.22 8.33
C TYR A 206 -1.33 -7.92 9.13
N SER A 207 -0.55 -7.85 10.21
CA SER A 207 -0.39 -6.65 11.03
C SER A 207 0.29 -5.51 10.27
N CYS A 208 1.17 -5.85 9.33
CA CYS A 208 1.93 -4.90 8.54
C CYS A 208 2.13 -5.45 7.13
N VAL A 209 2.14 -4.54 6.15
CA VAL A 209 2.46 -4.84 4.75
C VAL A 209 3.64 -3.97 4.33
N ILE A 210 4.74 -4.58 3.92
CA ILE A 210 5.96 -3.89 3.49
C ILE A 210 6.06 -3.95 1.97
N LEU A 211 5.90 -2.79 1.32
CA LEU A 211 5.98 -2.71 -0.15
C LEU A 211 7.40 -2.34 -0.60
N LEU A 212 8.06 -3.29 -1.26
CA LEU A 212 9.36 -3.09 -1.88
C LEU A 212 9.20 -2.89 -3.39
N CYS A 213 9.63 -1.73 -3.90
CA CYS A 213 9.71 -1.55 -5.34
C CYS A 213 10.83 -2.44 -5.89
N SER A 214 10.48 -3.42 -6.72
CA SER A 214 11.39 -4.33 -7.43
C SER A 214 11.45 -4.07 -8.95
N HIS A 215 10.72 -3.06 -9.42
CA HIS A 215 10.43 -2.84 -10.85
C HIS A 215 11.65 -2.34 -11.64
N LYS A 216 12.30 -3.27 -12.34
CA LYS A 216 13.55 -3.03 -13.07
C LYS A 216 13.42 -2.06 -14.25
N ARG A 217 12.35 -2.12 -15.05
CA ARG A 217 12.19 -1.21 -16.20
C ARG A 217 11.92 0.24 -15.81
N ARG A 218 11.31 0.48 -14.65
CA ARG A 218 11.09 1.83 -14.12
C ARG A 218 12.35 2.39 -13.49
N ASP A 219 13.00 1.62 -12.63
CA ASP A 219 14.29 1.95 -12.02
C ASP A 219 15.11 0.67 -11.81
N GLY A 220 16.25 0.57 -12.49
CA GLY A 220 17.14 -0.59 -12.37
C GLY A 220 17.70 -0.79 -10.97
N ARG A 221 17.77 0.27 -10.16
CA ARG A 221 18.24 0.20 -8.76
C ARG A 221 17.26 -0.57 -7.90
N CYS A 222 15.95 -0.36 -8.09
CA CYS A 222 14.89 -1.10 -7.41
C CYS A 222 15.00 -2.62 -7.66
N GLY A 223 15.24 -3.02 -8.91
CA GLY A 223 15.43 -4.43 -9.25
C GLY A 223 16.71 -5.05 -8.68
N ILE A 224 17.70 -4.25 -8.30
CA ILE A 224 18.92 -4.71 -7.61
C ILE A 224 18.70 -4.75 -6.09
N SER A 225 18.00 -3.76 -5.53
CA SER A 225 17.89 -3.58 -4.09
C SER A 225 16.79 -4.39 -3.43
N ALA A 226 15.64 -4.57 -4.10
CA ALA A 226 14.50 -5.23 -3.48
C ALA A 226 14.80 -6.63 -2.94
N PRO A 227 15.48 -7.55 -3.65
CA PRO A 227 15.78 -8.89 -3.11
C PRO A 227 16.67 -8.86 -1.86
N LYS A 228 17.64 -7.93 -1.82
CA LYS A 228 18.54 -7.75 -0.68
C LYS A 228 17.81 -7.17 0.53
N LEU A 229 16.93 -6.20 0.28
CA LEU A 229 16.08 -5.60 1.32
C LEU A 229 15.08 -6.61 1.87
N GLU A 230 14.44 -7.41 1.01
CA GLU A 230 13.51 -8.47 1.40
C GLU A 230 14.18 -9.45 2.36
N GLN A 231 15.35 -9.97 1.98
CA GLN A 231 16.13 -10.87 2.85
C GLN A 231 16.48 -10.23 4.19
N ALA A 232 16.92 -8.96 4.20
CA ALA A 232 17.27 -8.25 5.43
C ALA A 232 16.05 -7.99 6.33
N PHE A 233 14.90 -7.63 5.74
CA PHE A 233 13.66 -7.46 6.48
C PHE A 233 13.18 -8.78 7.08
N VAL A 234 13.13 -9.85 6.30
CA VAL A 234 12.72 -11.18 6.77
C VAL A 234 13.60 -11.63 7.93
N HIS A 235 14.93 -11.55 7.78
CA HIS A 235 15.87 -11.92 8.83
C HIS A 235 15.66 -11.10 10.10
N SER A 236 15.66 -9.77 10.00
CA SER A 236 15.48 -8.87 11.15
C SER A 236 14.14 -9.08 11.87
N LEU A 237 13.05 -9.24 11.12
CA LEU A 237 11.72 -9.48 11.67
C LEU A 237 11.65 -10.83 12.40
N GLN A 238 12.18 -11.89 11.79
CA GLN A 238 12.19 -13.23 12.39
C GLN A 238 13.04 -13.31 13.65
N GLU A 239 14.20 -12.66 13.69
CA GLU A 239 15.02 -12.55 14.92
C GLU A 239 14.27 -11.86 16.08
N ASN A 240 13.37 -10.93 15.75
CA ASN A 240 12.52 -10.25 16.72
C ASN A 240 11.19 -10.99 16.99
N GLY A 241 11.06 -12.23 16.49
CA GLY A 241 9.92 -13.11 16.74
C GLY A 241 8.66 -12.74 15.95
N TRP A 242 8.82 -12.14 14.77
CA TRP A 242 7.75 -11.93 13.79
C TRP A 242 7.77 -13.04 12.72
N ALA A 243 6.58 -13.46 12.28
CA ALA A 243 6.43 -14.23 11.06
C ALA A 243 6.45 -13.25 9.88
N ALA A 244 7.44 -13.39 9.00
CA ALA A 244 7.61 -12.56 7.82
C ALA A 244 7.44 -13.43 6.57
N ASP A 245 6.30 -13.25 5.90
CA ASP A 245 5.97 -13.93 4.66
C ASP A 245 6.38 -13.09 3.45
N THR A 246 6.62 -13.75 2.31
CA THR A 246 6.89 -13.09 1.01
C THR A 246 5.80 -13.36 -0.03
N HIS A 247 4.83 -14.19 0.35
CA HIS A 247 3.65 -14.54 -0.43
C HIS A 247 2.43 -14.49 0.48
N LEU A 248 1.27 -14.18 -0.09
CA LEU A 248 0.01 -14.21 0.65
C LEU A 248 -0.25 -15.64 1.15
N GLU A 249 -0.65 -15.77 2.41
CA GLU A 249 -1.09 -17.03 3.01
C GLU A 249 -2.18 -17.70 2.16
N CYS A 250 -2.21 -19.03 2.17
CA CYS A 250 -3.17 -19.81 1.40
C CYS A 250 -4.61 -19.58 1.88
N HIS A 251 -5.57 -19.58 0.95
CA HIS A 251 -7.01 -19.36 1.18
C HIS A 251 -7.58 -20.23 2.31
N CYS A 252 -7.05 -21.43 2.54
CA CYS A 252 -7.51 -22.31 3.61
C CYS A 252 -7.21 -21.81 5.03
N LEU A 253 -6.28 -20.87 5.19
CA LEU A 253 -5.89 -20.30 6.49
C LEU A 253 -6.63 -19.00 6.81
N MET A 254 -7.23 -18.35 5.79
CA MET A 254 -7.88 -17.04 5.91
C MET A 254 -9.34 -17.10 6.40
N GLY A 255 -9.87 -18.29 6.69
CA GLY A 255 -11.25 -18.46 7.14
C GLY A 255 -12.28 -18.30 6.01
N ARG A 256 -13.53 -18.02 6.38
CA ARG A 256 -14.64 -17.88 5.42
C ARG A 256 -14.61 -16.50 4.76
N PRO A 257 -14.95 -16.40 3.46
CA PRO A 257 -15.08 -15.11 2.80
C PRO A 257 -16.19 -14.27 3.45
N LEU A 258 -16.05 -12.95 3.37
CA LEU A 258 -17.00 -12.01 3.94
C LEU A 258 -18.40 -12.16 3.33
N GLU A 259 -18.51 -12.57 2.06
CA GLU A 259 -19.78 -12.82 1.37
C GLU A 259 -20.58 -14.00 1.96
N GLU A 260 -19.94 -14.90 2.70
CA GLU A 260 -20.59 -16.01 3.40
C GLU A 260 -21.08 -15.63 4.80
N PHE A 261 -20.76 -14.42 5.28
CA PHE A 261 -21.22 -13.95 6.58
C PHE A 261 -22.73 -13.66 6.57
N GLN A 262 -23.46 -14.30 7.48
CA GLN A 262 -24.91 -14.12 7.63
C GLN A 262 -25.17 -13.10 8.74
N GLY A 263 -25.27 -11.83 8.37
CA GLY A 263 -25.56 -10.75 9.29
C GLY A 263 -26.12 -9.52 8.58
N THR A 264 -26.60 -8.56 9.37
CA THR A 264 -26.95 -7.22 8.89
C THR A 264 -25.71 -6.45 8.43
N PRO A 265 -25.86 -5.39 7.62
CA PRO A 265 -24.74 -4.58 7.20
C PRO A 265 -23.85 -4.06 8.33
N GLU A 266 -24.49 -3.67 9.44
CA GLU A 266 -23.82 -3.15 10.61
C GLU A 266 -23.03 -4.24 11.33
N GLU A 267 -23.58 -5.45 11.45
CA GLU A 267 -22.88 -6.60 12.03
C GLU A 267 -21.67 -7.01 11.18
N THR A 268 -21.76 -6.95 9.85
CA THR A 268 -20.62 -7.21 8.95
C THR A 268 -19.51 -6.18 9.16
N LYS A 269 -19.84 -4.88 9.27
CA LYS A 269 -18.85 -3.84 9.56
C LYS A 269 -18.18 -4.06 10.91
N GLN A 270 -18.95 -4.37 11.95
CA GLN A 270 -18.42 -4.67 13.28
C GLN A 270 -17.54 -5.93 13.29
N HIS A 271 -17.89 -6.94 12.50
CA HIS A 271 -17.07 -8.13 12.32
C HIS A 271 -15.73 -7.81 11.66
N ILE A 272 -15.73 -7.05 10.56
CA ILE A 272 -14.49 -6.60 9.88
C ILE A 272 -13.61 -5.79 10.83
N GLU A 273 -14.18 -4.85 11.58
CA GLU A 273 -13.40 -4.07 12.55
C GLU A 273 -12.82 -4.94 13.66
N LYS A 274 -13.55 -5.95 14.12
CA LYS A 274 -13.06 -6.91 15.11
C LYS A 274 -11.88 -7.70 14.55
N GLU A 275 -11.98 -8.23 13.34
CA GLU A 275 -10.90 -8.97 12.71
C GLU A 275 -9.64 -8.11 12.54
N LEU A 276 -9.78 -6.87 12.08
CA LEU A 276 -8.65 -5.95 11.97
C LEU A 276 -7.94 -5.71 13.32
N ARG A 277 -8.71 -5.57 14.41
CA ARG A 277 -8.14 -5.45 15.76
C ARG A 277 -7.43 -6.73 16.20
N GLU A 278 -7.99 -7.89 15.89
CA GLU A 278 -7.37 -9.18 16.21
C GLU A 278 -6.08 -9.41 15.42
N VAL A 279 -6.05 -9.05 14.14
CA VAL A 279 -4.86 -9.11 13.28
C VAL A 279 -3.73 -8.24 13.84
N THR A 280 -4.02 -7.03 14.37
CA THR A 280 -2.98 -6.21 15.01
C THR A 280 -2.33 -6.86 16.25
N SER A 281 -2.93 -7.91 16.79
CA SER A 281 -2.38 -8.69 17.91
C SER A 281 -1.55 -9.89 17.43
N THR A 282 -1.62 -10.27 16.16
CA THR A 282 -0.80 -11.33 15.57
C THR A 282 0.55 -10.75 15.12
N ARG A 283 1.61 -11.55 15.19
CA ARG A 283 2.95 -11.13 14.74
C ARG A 283 3.22 -11.52 13.28
N GLY A 284 2.23 -11.41 12.41
CA GLY A 284 2.35 -11.71 10.97
C GLY A 284 2.58 -10.45 10.13
N ILE A 285 3.56 -10.48 9.23
CA ILE A 285 3.92 -9.42 8.29
C ILE A 285 4.09 -10.03 6.89
N VAL A 286 3.72 -9.29 5.84
CA VAL A 286 3.92 -9.65 4.43
C VAL A 286 4.52 -8.52 3.61
#